data_AF-A0A7L2IQY4-F1
#
_entry.id   AF-A0A7L2IQY4-F1
#
_cell.length_a   1.000
_cell.length_b   1.000
_cell.length_c   1.000
_cell.angle_alpha   90.00
_cell.angle_beta   90.00
_cell.angle_gamma   90.00
#
_symmetry.space_group_name_H-M   'P 1'
#
loop_
_entity.id
_entity.type
_entity.pdbx_description
1 polymer ?
#
loop_
_entity_poly.entity_id
_entity_poly.type
_entity_poly.pdbx_seq_one_letter_code
_entity_poly.pdbx_strand_id
1 'polypeptide(L)'
;IKQLIYLTDFLLRYNFNNLSLDDEKDDKSQEGVNKASKSGLIYGDYLQLNKILNAQELQSEKKGNKIHDEHLFIVTHQAYELWFKQILWEMDSVRVIFQNGHVRDERNMLKVITRMNRISMILKLLVEQFSILETMTALDFFDFRYYLSPASGFQSLQFRLLENKIGVPQSLRVPYNRRHYRDNFKGEEYELLLKSEQEPTLLQLVEAWLERTPGLEAEGFDFWGKFEVNVLKGLEEEFALVQ
;
A
#
# COMPACT_ATOMS: atom_id res chain seq x y z
N ILE A 1 38.42 2.78 -5.80
CA ILE A 1 39.24 1.59 -5.47
C ILE A 1 39.95 1.69 -4.10
N LYS A 2 40.30 2.87 -3.56
CA LYS A 2 40.84 2.99 -2.18
C LYS A 2 39.81 3.09 -1.05
N GLN A 3 38.50 3.09 -1.33
CA GLN A 3 37.43 3.11 -0.33
C GLN A 3 36.75 1.74 -0.13
N LEU A 4 37.06 0.74 -0.97
CA LEU A 4 36.50 -0.62 -0.86
C LEU A 4 37.38 -1.59 -0.06
N ILE A 5 38.58 -1.19 0.37
CA ILE A 5 39.51 -2.05 1.12
C ILE A 5 39.33 -1.90 2.65
N TYR A 6 38.78 -0.77 3.12
CA TYR A 6 38.58 -0.54 4.56
C TYR A 6 37.30 -1.16 5.14
N LEU A 7 36.34 -1.56 4.30
CA LEU A 7 35.09 -2.19 4.74
C LEU A 7 35.19 -3.72 4.87
N THR A 8 36.15 -4.34 4.18
CA THR A 8 36.37 -5.80 4.23
C THR A 8 37.18 -6.24 5.46
N ASP A 9 38.03 -5.39 6.03
CA ASP A 9 38.78 -5.71 7.26
C ASP A 9 37.98 -5.48 8.56
N PHE A 10 36.91 -4.67 8.50
CA PHE A 10 36.09 -4.36 9.68
C PHE A 10 35.12 -5.49 10.05
N LEU A 11 34.65 -6.27 9.06
CA LEU A 11 33.65 -7.32 9.27
C LEU A 11 34.25 -8.71 9.57
N LEU A 12 35.56 -8.92 9.34
CA LEU A 12 36.23 -10.21 9.56
C LEU A 12 36.88 -10.38 10.95
N ARG A 13 36.75 -9.40 11.86
CA ARG A 13 37.38 -9.43 13.20
C ARG A 13 36.44 -9.51 14.40
N TYR A 14 35.12 -9.55 14.19
CA TYR A 14 34.18 -9.66 15.31
C TYR A 14 34.00 -11.13 15.74
N ASN A 15 34.94 -11.59 16.55
CA ASN A 15 34.81 -12.82 17.32
C ASN A 15 34.06 -12.48 18.60
N PHE A 16 32.79 -12.89 18.71
CA PHE A 16 32.02 -12.79 19.95
C PHE A 16 32.61 -13.78 20.95
N ASN A 17 33.57 -13.36 21.76
CA ASN A 17 33.75 -13.81 23.15
C ASN A 17 34.94 -13.09 23.80
N ASN A 18 34.69 -12.60 25.02
CA ASN A 18 35.62 -11.97 25.96
C ASN A 18 36.18 -10.59 25.60
N LEU A 19 35.41 -9.54 25.91
CA LEU A 19 36.00 -8.30 26.44
C LEU A 19 35.37 -7.99 27.80
N SER A 20 36.21 -8.04 28.83
CA SER A 20 35.93 -7.55 30.18
C SER A 20 35.64 -6.06 30.14
N LEU A 21 34.53 -5.65 30.75
CA LEU A 21 34.12 -4.26 30.93
C LEU A 21 34.83 -3.69 32.15
N ASP A 22 36.01 -3.11 31.97
CA ASP A 22 36.62 -2.21 32.95
C ASP A 22 36.84 -0.85 32.28
N ASP A 23 35.76 -0.06 32.19
CA ASP A 23 35.83 1.38 31.94
C ASP A 23 34.64 2.04 32.67
N GLU A 24 34.73 2.07 34.01
CA GLU A 24 33.93 2.97 34.85
C GLU A 24 34.39 4.42 34.63
N LYS A 25 33.89 5.06 33.57
CA LYS A 25 33.79 6.51 33.50
C LYS A 25 32.37 6.88 33.11
N ASP A 26 31.60 7.33 34.11
CA ASP A 26 30.25 7.85 33.94
C ASP A 26 30.22 8.95 32.85
N ASP A 27 29.67 8.61 31.70
CA ASP A 27 29.39 9.53 30.61
C ASP A 27 28.16 10.36 30.97
N LYS A 28 28.39 11.58 31.46
CA LYS A 28 27.35 12.55 31.82
C LYS A 28 26.40 12.90 30.68
N SER A 29 26.72 12.57 29.41
CA SER A 29 25.79 12.73 28.29
C SER A 29 24.61 11.75 28.32
N GLN A 30 24.70 10.68 29.11
CA GLN A 30 23.65 9.68 29.34
C GLN A 30 22.82 9.96 30.61
N GLU A 31 23.12 11.02 31.37
CA GLU A 31 22.33 11.46 32.54
C GLU A 31 21.02 12.18 32.13
N GLY A 32 20.33 11.65 31.13
CA GLY A 32 18.99 12.09 30.73
C GLY A 32 17.93 11.38 31.55
N VAL A 33 16.98 12.13 32.12
CA VAL A 33 15.81 11.52 32.76
C VAL A 33 14.98 10.81 31.68
N ASN A 34 15.00 9.48 31.66
CA ASN A 34 14.17 8.69 30.78
C ASN A 34 12.68 8.89 31.16
N LYS A 35 12.00 9.79 30.45
CA LYS A 35 10.56 10.06 30.64
C LYS A 35 9.67 8.84 30.37
N ALA A 36 10.17 7.77 29.74
CA ALA A 36 9.44 6.51 29.57
C ALA A 36 9.24 5.73 30.89
N SER A 37 10.00 6.06 31.94
CA SER A 37 9.89 5.40 33.26
C SER A 37 8.74 5.91 34.14
N LYS A 38 8.10 7.04 33.78
CA LYS A 38 6.93 7.58 34.50
C LYS A 38 5.64 7.17 33.81
N SER A 39 5.08 6.01 34.15
CA SER A 39 3.66 5.64 33.88
C SER A 39 3.14 6.11 32.51
N GLY A 40 3.97 5.94 31.48
CA GLY A 40 3.72 6.44 30.13
C GLY A 40 3.51 5.28 29.18
N LEU A 41 2.77 5.54 28.10
CA LEU A 41 2.58 4.56 27.04
C LEU A 41 3.95 4.15 26.47
N ILE A 42 4.28 2.87 26.58
CA ILE A 42 5.57 2.32 26.10
C ILE A 42 5.46 2.06 24.59
N TYR A 43 6.50 2.43 23.84
CA TYR A 43 6.55 2.32 22.37
C TYR A 43 6.16 0.92 21.86
N GLY A 44 6.75 -0.12 22.47
CA GLY A 44 6.48 -1.51 22.11
C GLY A 44 5.02 -1.92 22.31
N ASP A 45 4.38 -1.40 23.37
CA ASP A 45 2.98 -1.68 23.67
C ASP A 45 2.03 -0.91 22.74
N TYR A 46 2.35 0.36 22.46
CA TYR A 46 1.56 1.20 21.55
C TYR A 46 1.50 0.61 20.13
N LEU A 47 2.66 0.21 19.59
CA LEU A 47 2.73 -0.38 18.25
C LEU A 47 2.45 -1.88 18.23
N GLN A 48 2.21 -2.49 19.40
CA GLN A 48 2.02 -3.93 19.54
C GLN A 48 3.14 -4.73 18.88
N LEU A 49 4.40 -4.33 19.09
CA LEU A 49 5.56 -4.94 18.44
C LEU A 49 5.69 -6.43 18.73
N ASN A 50 5.19 -6.89 19.88
CA ASN A 50 5.13 -8.32 20.18
C ASN A 50 4.31 -9.11 19.14
N LYS A 51 3.26 -8.53 18.55
CA LYS A 51 2.50 -9.18 17.46
C LYS A 51 3.20 -9.04 16.12
N ILE A 52 3.75 -7.86 15.83
CA ILE A 52 4.36 -7.57 14.53
C ILE A 52 5.68 -8.33 14.35
N LEU A 53 6.56 -8.32 15.36
CA LEU A 53 7.92 -8.88 15.30
C LEU A 53 8.00 -10.37 15.68
N ASN A 54 6.86 -11.02 15.96
CA ASN A 54 6.77 -12.46 16.16
C ASN A 54 5.86 -13.15 15.13
N ALA A 55 5.64 -12.51 13.97
CA ALA A 55 4.83 -13.04 12.88
C ALA A 55 5.68 -13.64 11.73
N GLN A 56 7.00 -13.72 11.87
CA GLN A 56 7.94 -14.14 10.82
C GLN A 56 8.25 -15.63 10.95
N GLU A 57 7.38 -16.48 10.41
CA GLU A 57 7.53 -17.93 10.50
C GLU A 57 7.91 -18.55 9.15
N LEU A 58 9.15 -19.05 9.06
CA LEU A 58 9.69 -19.67 7.85
C LEU A 58 9.18 -21.10 7.68
N GLN A 59 8.51 -21.39 6.56
CA GLN A 59 8.07 -22.74 6.24
C GLN A 59 9.26 -23.66 5.94
N SER A 60 10.33 -23.14 5.34
CA SER A 60 11.54 -23.93 5.07
C SER A 60 12.22 -24.38 6.38
N GLU A 61 12.29 -23.49 7.38
CA GLU A 61 12.81 -23.78 8.72
C GLU A 61 11.94 -24.82 9.45
N LYS A 62 10.61 -24.70 9.37
CA LYS A 62 9.67 -25.72 9.88
C LYS A 62 9.86 -27.10 9.30
N LYS A 63 10.32 -27.19 8.04
CA LYS A 63 10.57 -28.44 7.33
C LYS A 63 12.02 -28.93 7.49
N GLY A 64 12.82 -28.28 8.32
CA GLY A 64 14.19 -28.67 8.64
C GLY A 64 15.24 -28.22 7.62
N ASN A 65 14.88 -27.34 6.69
CA ASN A 65 15.79 -26.83 5.66
C ASN A 65 15.67 -25.30 5.58
N LYS A 66 16.21 -24.60 6.57
CA LYS A 66 16.12 -23.14 6.67
C LYS A 66 16.78 -22.45 5.47
N ILE A 67 15.99 -21.68 4.73
CA ILE A 67 16.46 -20.83 3.63
C ILE A 67 16.45 -19.37 4.09
N HIS A 68 17.58 -18.68 3.91
CA HIS A 68 17.80 -17.32 4.42
C HIS A 68 16.82 -16.30 3.83
N ASP A 69 16.69 -16.29 2.50
CA ASP A 69 15.90 -15.30 1.76
C ASP A 69 14.37 -15.46 1.94
N GLU A 70 13.91 -16.57 2.52
CA GLU A 70 12.50 -16.71 2.90
C GLU A 70 12.10 -15.65 3.95
N HIS A 71 13.02 -15.25 4.84
CA HIS A 71 12.73 -14.18 5.80
C HIS A 71 12.50 -12.83 5.10
N LEU A 72 13.31 -12.50 4.08
CA LEU A 72 13.13 -11.30 3.25
C LEU A 72 11.80 -11.34 2.51
N PHE A 73 11.44 -12.50 1.96
CA PHE A 73 10.16 -12.71 1.29
C PHE A 73 8.98 -12.44 2.23
N ILE A 74 9.00 -12.98 3.45
CA ILE A 74 7.94 -12.78 4.46
C ILE A 74 7.84 -11.31 4.86
N VAL A 75 8.94 -10.67 5.27
CA VAL A 75 8.94 -9.28 5.74
C VAL A 75 8.47 -8.33 4.64
N THR A 76 8.89 -8.56 3.39
CA THR A 76 8.45 -7.75 2.25
C THR A 76 6.93 -7.81 2.08
N HIS A 77 6.33 -9.00 2.08
CA HIS A 77 4.89 -9.17 1.94
C HIS A 77 4.12 -8.60 3.14
N GLN A 78 4.64 -8.77 4.36
CA GLN A 78 4.04 -8.16 5.56
C GLN A 78 4.03 -6.64 5.48
N ALA A 79 5.11 -6.03 4.99
CA ALA A 79 5.17 -4.57 4.78
C ALA A 79 4.14 -4.12 3.72
N TYR A 80 3.98 -4.85 2.60
CA TYR A 80 2.92 -4.60 1.62
C TYR A 80 1.53 -4.64 2.26
N GLU A 81 1.23 -5.67 3.05
CA GLU A 81 -0.09 -5.83 3.68
C GLU A 81 -0.38 -4.75 4.73
N LEU A 82 0.64 -4.24 5.44
CA LEU A 82 0.48 -3.08 6.33
C LEU A 82 0.12 -1.82 5.54
N TRP A 83 0.78 -1.59 4.41
CA TRP A 83 0.47 -0.45 3.53
C TRP A 83 -0.89 -0.59 2.84
N PHE A 84 -1.29 -1.79 2.42
CA PHE A 84 -2.64 -2.02 1.89
C PHE A 84 -3.70 -1.69 2.93
N LYS A 85 -3.49 -2.06 4.20
CA LYS A 85 -4.38 -1.69 5.29
C LYS A 85 -4.49 -0.18 5.46
N GLN A 86 -3.37 0.55 5.37
CA GLN A 86 -3.37 2.01 5.43
C GLN A 86 -4.12 2.61 4.23
N ILE A 87 -3.90 2.11 3.02
CA ILE A 87 -4.60 2.58 1.83
C ILE A 87 -6.11 2.36 1.98
N LEU A 88 -6.53 1.17 2.41
CA LEU A 88 -7.94 0.86 2.65
C LEU A 88 -8.56 1.77 3.71
N TRP A 89 -7.82 2.08 4.78
CA TRP A 89 -8.25 3.02 5.81
C TRP A 89 -8.51 4.42 5.25
N GLU A 90 -7.58 4.94 4.45
CA GLU A 90 -7.76 6.23 3.78
C GLU A 90 -8.92 6.18 2.78
N MET A 91 -8.98 5.15 1.95
CA MET A 91 -9.98 4.95 0.90
C MET A 91 -11.39 4.92 1.48
N ASP A 92 -11.63 4.10 2.51
CA ASP A 92 -12.94 4.01 3.16
C ASP A 92 -13.33 5.33 3.82
N SER A 93 -12.37 6.04 4.42
CA SER A 93 -12.63 7.36 4.99
C SER A 93 -13.04 8.41 3.94
N VAL A 94 -12.49 8.32 2.72
CA VAL A 94 -12.87 9.17 1.59
C VAL A 94 -14.25 8.76 1.08
N ARG A 95 -14.49 7.47 0.84
CA ARG A 95 -15.80 6.95 0.40
C ARG A 95 -16.93 7.42 1.34
N VAL A 96 -16.72 7.35 2.66
CA VAL A 96 -17.69 7.82 3.67
C VAL A 96 -17.96 9.33 3.56
N ILE A 97 -16.96 10.16 3.26
CA ILE A 97 -17.15 11.61 3.05
C ILE A 97 -18.08 11.88 1.86
N PHE A 98 -17.92 11.13 0.77
CA PHE A 98 -18.79 11.24 -0.41
C PHE A 98 -20.20 10.68 -0.13
N GLN A 99 -20.30 9.48 0.45
CA GLN A 99 -21.56 8.79 0.75
C GLN A 99 -22.47 9.62 1.66
N ASN A 100 -21.91 10.24 2.71
CA ASN A 100 -22.68 11.05 3.65
C ASN A 100 -23.00 12.47 3.13
N GLY A 101 -22.61 12.79 1.89
CA GLY A 101 -22.84 14.11 1.30
C GLY A 101 -21.96 15.23 1.87
N HIS A 102 -21.03 14.94 2.79
CA HIS A 102 -20.11 15.92 3.37
C HIS A 102 -19.16 16.53 2.33
N VAL A 103 -19.00 15.89 1.17
CA VAL A 103 -18.27 16.45 0.01
C VAL A 103 -18.93 17.72 -0.56
N ARG A 104 -20.22 17.96 -0.28
CA ARG A 104 -20.91 19.19 -0.68
C ARG A 104 -20.42 20.42 0.08
N ASP A 105 -19.84 20.21 1.26
CA ASP A 105 -19.14 21.24 2.00
C ASP A 105 -17.69 21.29 1.51
N GLU A 106 -17.37 22.31 0.72
CA GLU A 106 -16.06 22.49 0.09
C GLU A 106 -14.89 22.50 1.10
N ARG A 107 -15.16 22.81 2.39
CA ARG A 107 -14.16 22.73 3.46
C ARG A 107 -13.58 21.31 3.63
N ASN A 108 -14.32 20.28 3.23
CA ASN A 108 -13.85 18.90 3.26
C ASN A 108 -13.00 18.50 2.03
N MET A 109 -12.96 19.30 0.96
CA MET A 109 -12.21 18.96 -0.26
C MET A 109 -10.71 18.87 0.00
N LEU A 110 -10.14 19.78 0.79
CA LEU A 110 -8.72 19.72 1.15
C LEU A 110 -8.38 18.39 1.86
N LYS A 111 -9.27 17.91 2.74
CA LYS A 111 -9.12 16.63 3.44
C LYS A 111 -9.16 15.45 2.47
N VAL A 112 -10.11 15.45 1.53
CA VAL A 112 -10.20 14.41 0.47
C VAL A 112 -8.92 14.39 -0.36
N ILE A 113 -8.48 15.54 -0.87
CA ILE A 113 -7.27 15.66 -1.71
C ILE A 113 -6.03 15.20 -0.94
N THR A 114 -5.88 15.61 0.33
CA THR A 114 -4.73 15.21 1.16
C THR A 114 -4.68 13.69 1.35
N ARG A 115 -5.83 13.04 1.59
CA ARG A 115 -5.92 11.59 1.77
C ARG A 115 -5.67 10.84 0.46
N MET A 116 -6.23 11.30 -0.66
CA MET A 116 -5.97 10.72 -1.98
C MET A 116 -4.50 10.85 -2.36
N ASN A 117 -3.89 12.01 -2.12
CA ASN A 117 -2.46 12.21 -2.35
C ASN A 117 -1.61 11.30 -1.44
N ARG A 118 -2.02 11.07 -0.18
CA ARG A 118 -1.36 10.11 0.71
C ARG A 118 -1.39 8.70 0.14
N ILE A 119 -2.55 8.24 -0.38
CA ILE A 119 -2.66 6.95 -1.07
C ILE A 119 -1.67 6.89 -2.24
N SER A 120 -1.61 7.93 -3.08
CA SER A 120 -0.66 7.99 -4.19
C SER A 120 0.80 7.91 -3.74
N MET A 121 1.17 8.57 -2.64
CA MET A 121 2.53 8.49 -2.09
C MET A 121 2.86 7.11 -1.54
N ILE A 122 1.91 6.44 -0.88
CA ILE A 122 2.09 5.05 -0.42
C ILE A 122 2.28 4.13 -1.64
N LEU A 123 1.47 4.27 -2.68
CA LEU A 123 1.61 3.47 -3.90
C LEU A 123 2.96 3.66 -4.59
N LYS A 124 3.52 4.88 -4.61
CA LYS A 124 4.89 5.12 -5.11
C LYS A 124 5.93 4.34 -4.31
N LEU A 125 5.85 4.40 -2.97
CA LEU A 125 6.73 3.61 -2.10
C LEU A 125 6.58 2.11 -2.35
N LEU A 126 5.36 1.61 -2.53
CA LEU A 126 5.10 0.20 -2.84
C LEU A 126 5.71 -0.25 -4.17
N VAL A 127 5.76 0.64 -5.17
CA VAL A 127 6.47 0.39 -6.44
C VAL A 127 7.98 0.31 -6.21
N GLU A 128 8.55 1.26 -5.46
CA GLU A 128 9.99 1.26 -5.14
C GLU A 128 10.40 0.05 -4.30
N GLN A 129 9.54 -0.41 -3.39
CA GLN A 129 9.77 -1.54 -2.51
C GLN A 129 10.03 -2.85 -3.28
N PHE A 130 9.58 -2.99 -4.53
CA PHE A 130 9.91 -4.17 -5.36
C PHE A 130 11.43 -4.34 -5.53
N SER A 131 12.18 -3.25 -5.59
CA SER A 131 13.65 -3.29 -5.74
C SER A 131 14.36 -4.01 -4.58
N ILE A 132 13.74 -4.04 -3.39
CA ILE A 132 14.25 -4.79 -2.24
C ILE A 132 14.07 -6.29 -2.48
N LEU A 133 12.93 -6.71 -3.05
CA LEU A 133 12.70 -8.12 -3.35
C LEU A 133 13.55 -8.61 -4.53
N GLU A 134 13.88 -7.73 -5.47
CA GLU A 134 14.76 -8.01 -6.61
C GLU A 134 16.22 -8.29 -6.20
N THR A 135 16.61 -8.02 -4.96
CA THR A 135 17.93 -8.42 -4.46
C THR A 135 18.03 -9.93 -4.19
N MET A 136 16.90 -10.63 -4.07
CA MET A 136 16.84 -12.08 -3.98
C MET A 136 17.00 -12.71 -5.37
N THR A 137 17.94 -13.64 -5.50
CA THR A 137 18.14 -14.29 -6.80
C THR A 137 17.02 -15.28 -7.12
N ALA A 138 16.79 -15.52 -8.41
CA ALA A 138 15.80 -16.51 -8.84
C ALA A 138 16.15 -17.94 -8.37
N LEU A 139 17.44 -18.23 -8.14
CA LEU A 139 17.91 -19.52 -7.62
C LEU A 139 17.57 -19.64 -6.12
N ASP A 140 17.87 -18.63 -5.33
CA ASP A 140 17.53 -18.62 -3.89
C ASP A 140 16.01 -18.68 -3.69
N PHE A 141 15.24 -18.00 -4.53
CA PHE A 141 13.79 -18.11 -4.54
C PHE A 141 13.31 -19.53 -4.86
N PHE A 142 13.95 -20.21 -5.81
CA PHE A 142 13.58 -21.58 -6.18
C PHE A 142 13.72 -22.56 -5.01
N ASP A 143 14.73 -22.36 -4.15
CA ASP A 143 15.03 -23.26 -3.03
C ASP A 143 13.94 -23.31 -1.95
N PHE A 144 13.14 -22.25 -1.80
CA PHE A 144 12.00 -22.24 -0.86
C PHE A 144 10.62 -22.17 -1.52
N ARG A 145 10.53 -21.91 -2.83
CA ARG A 145 9.27 -21.82 -3.57
C ARG A 145 8.35 -23.03 -3.35
N TYR A 146 8.91 -24.23 -3.22
CA TYR A 146 8.14 -25.46 -3.01
C TYR A 146 7.32 -25.42 -1.71
N TYR A 147 7.82 -24.78 -0.65
CA TYR A 147 7.14 -24.69 0.64
C TYR A 147 5.94 -23.74 0.63
N LEU A 148 5.86 -22.85 -0.36
CA LEU A 148 4.78 -21.87 -0.48
C LEU A 148 3.53 -22.45 -1.14
N SER A 149 3.63 -23.54 -1.91
CA SER A 149 2.48 -24.10 -2.62
C SER A 149 1.42 -24.64 -1.66
N PRO A 150 0.11 -24.31 -1.84
CA PRO A 150 -0.53 -23.62 -2.97
C PRO A 150 -0.72 -22.10 -2.76
N ALA A 151 -0.11 -21.50 -1.74
CA ALA A 151 -0.29 -20.10 -1.41
C ALA A 151 0.21 -19.17 -2.53
N SER A 152 -0.55 -18.11 -2.80
CA SER A 152 -0.26 -17.17 -3.89
C SER A 152 -0.74 -15.76 -3.57
N GLY A 153 -0.13 -14.75 -4.19
CA GLY A 153 -0.62 -13.36 -4.15
C GLY A 153 -2.07 -13.19 -4.65
N PHE A 154 -2.62 -14.17 -5.37
CA PHE A 154 -4.06 -14.22 -5.70
C PHE A 154 -4.97 -14.32 -4.46
N GLN A 155 -4.43 -14.71 -3.31
CA GLN A 155 -5.11 -14.81 -2.03
C GLN A 155 -4.92 -13.58 -1.12
N SER A 156 -4.31 -12.49 -1.62
CA SER A 156 -4.28 -11.24 -0.86
C SER A 156 -5.68 -10.61 -0.82
N LEU A 157 -6.35 -10.77 0.32
CA LEU A 157 -7.68 -10.22 0.57
C LEU A 157 -7.68 -8.70 0.41
N GLN A 158 -6.72 -8.01 1.02
CA GLN A 158 -6.66 -6.56 1.03
C GLN A 158 -6.42 -5.98 -0.37
N PHE A 159 -5.62 -6.65 -1.20
CA PHE A 159 -5.43 -6.26 -2.59
C PHE A 159 -6.75 -6.33 -3.38
N ARG A 160 -7.55 -7.39 -3.19
CA ARG A 160 -8.86 -7.52 -3.84
C ARG A 160 -9.89 -6.52 -3.32
N LEU A 161 -9.91 -6.26 -2.02
CA LEU A 161 -10.73 -5.20 -1.42
C LEU A 161 -10.38 -3.83 -2.01
N LEU A 162 -9.08 -3.55 -2.22
CA LEU A 162 -8.63 -2.29 -2.81
C LEU A 162 -9.15 -2.12 -4.24
N GLU A 163 -8.98 -3.13 -5.10
CA GLU A 163 -9.49 -3.09 -6.48
C GLU A 163 -11.00 -2.88 -6.53
N ASN A 164 -11.76 -3.60 -5.69
CA ASN A 164 -13.22 -3.48 -5.63
C ASN A 164 -13.65 -2.09 -5.17
N LYS A 165 -13.03 -1.57 -4.10
CA LYS A 165 -13.36 -0.24 -3.54
C LYS A 165 -12.98 0.91 -4.47
N ILE A 166 -11.93 0.77 -5.27
CA ILE A 166 -11.60 1.73 -6.35
C ILE A 166 -12.70 1.69 -7.41
N GLY A 167 -13.09 0.48 -7.83
CA GLY A 167 -14.16 0.25 -8.79
C GLY A 167 -13.76 -0.56 -10.02
N VAL A 168 -12.79 -1.48 -9.89
CA VAL A 168 -12.45 -2.40 -11.00
C VAL A 168 -13.64 -3.34 -11.25
N PRO A 169 -14.31 -3.27 -12.41
CA PRO A 169 -15.46 -4.09 -12.68
C PRO A 169 -15.06 -5.55 -12.92
N GLN A 170 -15.92 -6.47 -12.51
CA GLN A 170 -15.67 -7.92 -12.65
C GLN A 170 -15.46 -8.35 -14.10
N SER A 171 -16.15 -7.71 -15.05
CA SER A 171 -16.04 -7.99 -16.48
C SER A 171 -14.67 -7.67 -17.08
N LEU A 172 -13.90 -6.77 -16.46
CA LEU A 172 -12.55 -6.41 -16.90
C LEU A 172 -11.45 -7.25 -16.23
N ARG A 173 -11.81 -8.17 -15.34
CA ARG A 173 -10.84 -9.05 -14.69
C ARG A 173 -10.48 -10.21 -15.61
N VAL A 174 -9.18 -10.43 -15.80
CA VAL A 174 -8.67 -11.57 -16.58
C VAL A 174 -8.93 -12.86 -15.78
N PRO A 175 -9.63 -13.87 -16.35
CA PRO A 175 -9.90 -15.11 -15.65
C PRO A 175 -8.60 -15.91 -15.48
N TYR A 176 -8.25 -16.23 -14.24
CA TYR A 176 -7.19 -17.20 -13.91
C TYR A 176 -7.82 -18.55 -13.59
N ASN A 177 -7.36 -19.64 -14.22
CA ASN A 177 -7.94 -20.98 -14.09
C ASN A 177 -9.46 -21.08 -14.36
N ARG A 178 -10.02 -20.12 -15.13
CA ARG A 178 -11.47 -20.01 -15.42
C ARG A 178 -12.35 -19.96 -14.16
N ARG A 179 -11.80 -19.51 -13.04
CA ARG A 179 -12.50 -19.39 -11.75
C ARG A 179 -12.62 -17.94 -11.34
N HIS A 180 -13.61 -17.65 -10.50
CA HIS A 180 -13.76 -16.31 -9.95
C HIS A 180 -12.65 -16.08 -8.94
N TYR A 181 -12.10 -14.86 -8.85
CA TYR A 181 -11.05 -14.56 -7.87
C TYR A 181 -11.51 -14.79 -6.41
N ARG A 182 -12.83 -14.79 -6.18
CA ARG A 182 -13.48 -15.01 -4.87
C ARG A 182 -13.39 -16.48 -4.42
N ASP A 183 -13.22 -17.42 -5.35
CA ASP A 183 -13.18 -18.86 -5.06
C ASP A 183 -11.97 -19.25 -4.17
N ASN A 184 -11.01 -18.33 -4.02
CA ASN A 184 -9.85 -18.46 -3.16
C ASN A 184 -10.13 -18.14 -1.68
N PHE A 185 -11.29 -17.55 -1.36
CA PHE A 185 -11.64 -17.04 -0.03
C PHE A 185 -12.86 -17.77 0.54
N LYS A 186 -12.94 -17.88 1.87
CA LYS A 186 -14.04 -18.58 2.57
C LYS A 186 -14.46 -17.83 3.83
N GLY A 187 -15.68 -18.10 4.30
CA GLY A 187 -16.19 -17.55 5.56
C GLY A 187 -16.24 -16.03 5.54
N GLU A 188 -15.76 -15.39 6.60
CA GLU A 188 -15.80 -13.93 6.78
C GLU A 188 -15.09 -13.15 5.65
N GLU A 189 -13.99 -13.70 5.11
CA GLU A 189 -13.25 -13.04 4.02
C GLU A 189 -14.07 -12.97 2.73
N TYR A 190 -14.84 -14.02 2.45
CA TYR A 190 -15.74 -14.06 1.30
C TYR A 190 -16.87 -13.03 1.45
N GLU A 191 -17.45 -12.93 2.64
CA GLU A 191 -18.48 -11.92 2.95
C GLU A 191 -17.95 -10.49 2.83
N LEU A 192 -16.71 -10.24 3.26
CA LEU A 192 -16.05 -8.94 3.08
C LEU A 192 -15.87 -8.59 1.60
N LEU A 193 -15.50 -9.57 0.76
CA LEU A 193 -15.39 -9.36 -0.68
C LEU A 193 -16.75 -9.06 -1.32
N LEU A 194 -17.79 -9.84 -0.99
CA LEU A 194 -19.15 -9.59 -1.47
C LEU A 194 -19.62 -8.18 -1.11
N LYS A 195 -19.43 -7.78 0.15
CA LYS A 195 -19.76 -6.43 0.61
C LYS A 195 -19.00 -5.37 -0.18
N SER A 196 -17.70 -5.58 -0.43
CA SER A 196 -16.90 -4.61 -1.20
C SER A 196 -17.32 -4.45 -2.66
N GLU A 197 -17.96 -5.47 -3.25
CA GLU A 197 -18.51 -5.39 -4.62
C GLU A 197 -19.87 -4.70 -4.66
N GLN A 198 -20.64 -4.77 -3.57
CA GLN A 198 -22.00 -4.21 -3.49
C GLN A 198 -22.03 -2.76 -3.03
N GLU A 199 -21.10 -2.38 -2.15
CA GLU A 199 -21.01 -1.00 -1.68
C GLU A 199 -20.59 -0.03 -2.80
N PRO A 200 -21.02 1.24 -2.76
CA PRO A 200 -20.60 2.25 -3.72
C PRO A 200 -19.07 2.37 -3.81
N THR A 201 -18.55 2.23 -5.02
CA THR A 201 -17.11 2.34 -5.31
C THR A 201 -16.68 3.80 -5.32
N LEU A 202 -15.37 4.05 -5.20
CA LEU A 202 -14.84 5.41 -5.35
C LEU A 202 -15.20 5.98 -6.73
N LEU A 203 -15.11 5.17 -7.79
CA LEU A 203 -15.50 5.57 -9.15
C LEU A 203 -16.95 6.09 -9.19
N GLN A 204 -17.91 5.32 -8.69
CA GLN A 204 -19.33 5.69 -8.67
C GLN A 204 -19.59 6.95 -7.83
N LEU A 205 -18.90 7.08 -6.70
CA LEU A 205 -19.04 8.24 -5.81
C LEU A 205 -18.47 9.52 -6.45
N VAL A 206 -17.35 9.41 -7.16
CA VAL A 206 -16.74 10.51 -7.91
C VAL A 206 -17.59 10.86 -9.13
N GLU A 207 -18.10 9.89 -9.87
CA GLU A 207 -19.03 10.08 -11.00
C GLU A 207 -20.26 10.89 -10.56
N ALA A 208 -20.96 10.44 -9.52
CA ALA A 208 -22.10 11.16 -8.97
C ALA A 208 -21.75 12.57 -8.50
N TRP A 209 -20.52 12.80 -8.02
CA TRP A 209 -20.04 14.13 -7.66
C TRP A 209 -19.77 15.01 -8.89
N LEU A 210 -19.16 14.47 -9.94
CA LEU A 210 -18.89 15.16 -11.21
C LEU A 210 -20.17 15.57 -11.93
N GLU A 211 -21.22 14.74 -11.90
CA GLU A 211 -22.53 15.05 -12.49
C GLU A 211 -23.20 16.29 -11.88
N ARG A 212 -22.79 16.69 -10.67
CA ARG A 212 -23.30 17.89 -9.97
C ARG A 212 -22.38 19.10 -10.12
N THR A 213 -21.40 19.04 -11.03
CA THR A 213 -20.49 20.17 -11.25
C THR A 213 -21.28 21.36 -11.78
N PRO A 214 -21.25 22.52 -11.09
CA PRO A 214 -21.96 23.71 -11.55
C PRO A 214 -21.48 24.16 -12.93
N GLY A 215 -22.41 24.55 -13.79
CA GLY A 215 -22.16 25.03 -15.14
C GLY A 215 -22.44 23.99 -16.24
N LEU A 216 -22.77 22.75 -15.88
CA LEU A 216 -23.22 21.72 -16.81
C LEU A 216 -24.72 21.86 -17.17
N GLU A 217 -25.47 22.69 -16.45
CA GLU A 217 -26.90 22.85 -16.64
C GLU A 217 -27.20 23.59 -17.96
N ALA A 218 -28.10 23.03 -18.77
CA ALA A 218 -28.49 23.58 -20.07
C ALA A 218 -29.21 24.95 -19.96
N GLU A 219 -29.99 25.15 -18.90
CA GLU A 219 -30.66 26.43 -18.63
C GLU A 219 -29.74 27.45 -17.91
N GLY A 220 -28.50 27.06 -17.60
CA GLY A 220 -27.52 27.86 -16.88
C GLY A 220 -26.35 28.30 -17.76
N PHE A 221 -25.14 27.87 -17.42
CA PHE A 221 -23.96 28.20 -18.22
C PHE A 221 -23.91 27.43 -19.55
N ASP A 222 -24.52 26.24 -19.64
CA ASP A 222 -24.48 25.32 -20.79
C ASP A 222 -23.05 25.08 -21.30
N PHE A 223 -22.21 24.49 -20.44
CA PHE A 223 -20.81 24.21 -20.79
C PHE A 223 -20.70 23.35 -22.06
N TRP A 224 -21.49 22.28 -22.18
CA TRP A 224 -21.40 21.35 -23.30
C TRP A 224 -21.80 21.99 -24.63
N GLY A 225 -22.90 22.75 -24.68
CA GLY A 225 -23.31 23.45 -25.91
C GLY A 225 -22.28 24.49 -26.35
N LYS A 226 -21.76 25.29 -25.41
CA LYS A 226 -20.69 26.27 -25.71
C LYS A 226 -19.38 25.62 -26.12
N PHE A 227 -19.01 24.50 -25.49
CA PHE A 227 -17.81 23.76 -25.82
C PHE A 227 -17.87 23.21 -27.24
N GLU A 228 -18.98 22.57 -27.62
CA GLU A 228 -19.19 22.04 -28.98
C GLU A 228 -19.08 23.14 -30.04
N VAL A 229 -19.78 24.27 -29.86
CA VAL A 229 -19.71 25.41 -30.79
C VAL A 229 -18.28 25.94 -30.95
N ASN A 230 -17.54 26.08 -29.85
CA ASN A 230 -16.18 26.59 -29.90
C ASN A 230 -15.20 25.61 -30.54
N VAL A 231 -15.37 24.30 -30.31
CA VAL A 231 -14.55 23.26 -30.96
C VAL A 231 -14.80 23.24 -32.46
N LEU A 232 -16.06 23.27 -32.89
CA LEU A 232 -16.41 23.28 -34.31
C LEU A 232 -15.87 24.53 -35.02
N LYS A 233 -16.04 25.71 -34.40
CA LYS A 233 -15.48 26.96 -34.92
C LYS A 233 -13.95 26.91 -35.02
N GLY A 234 -13.26 26.39 -34.00
CA GLY A 234 -11.80 26.24 -34.02
C GLY A 234 -11.32 25.31 -35.14
N LEU A 235 -12.03 24.21 -35.37
CA LEU A 235 -11.73 23.28 -36.48
C LEU A 235 -11.95 23.94 -37.86
N GLU A 236 -12.99 24.76 -38.02
CA GLU A 236 -13.23 25.52 -39.26
C GLU A 236 -12.12 26.54 -39.53
N GLU A 237 -11.71 27.29 -38.50
CA GLU A 237 -10.62 28.26 -38.58
C GLU A 237 -9.28 27.58 -38.93
N GLU A 238 -8.95 26.45 -38.30
CA GLU A 238 -7.75 25.68 -38.65
C GLU A 238 -7.80 25.13 -40.07
N PHE A 239 -8.95 24.60 -40.50
CA PHE A 239 -9.10 24.06 -41.86
C PHE A 239 -8.92 25.15 -42.92
N ALA A 240 -9.41 26.36 -42.67
CA ALA A 240 -9.24 27.51 -43.57
C ALA A 240 -7.79 28.03 -43.64
N LEU A 241 -6.96 27.77 -42.62
CA LEU A 241 -5.54 28.14 -42.62
C LEU A 241 -4.64 27.12 -43.36
N VAL A 242 -5.12 25.89 -43.52
CA VAL A 242 -4.38 24.79 -44.17
C VAL A 242 -4.67 24.71 -45.68
N GLN A 243 -5.73 25.38 -46.16
CA GLN A 243 -6.06 25.53 -47.59
C GLN A 243 -5.41 26.77 -48.22
#